data_AF-A0A0D6KY68-F1
#
_entry.id   AF-A0A0D6KY68-F1
#
_cell.length_a   1.000
_cell.length_b   1.000
_cell.length_c   1.000
_cell.angle_alpha   90.00
_cell.angle_beta   90.00
_cell.angle_gamma   90.00
#
_symmetry.space_group_name_H-M   'P 1'
#
loop_
_entity.id
_entity.type
_entity.pdbx_description
1 polymer ?
#
loop_
_entity_poly.entity_id
_entity_poly.type
_entity_poly.pdbx_seq_one_letter_code
_entity_poly.pdbx_strand_id
1 'polypeptide(L)'
;MMQQLEPIYEATRLQGGAVYQIDGFLYKYLYSDPYARIDHPRFKFVPLSGQRRKAELILNKNTLRKCYLVPGYRASQVSTVSEKAVQMSLF
;
A
#
# COMPACT_ATOMS: atom_id res chain seq x y z
N MET A 1 8.01 -8.65 -17.53
CA MET A 1 7.34 -7.34 -17.67
C MET A 1 7.49 -6.61 -16.34
N MET A 2 8.04 -5.39 -16.34
CA MET A 2 8.03 -4.54 -15.15
C MET A 2 6.58 -4.12 -14.90
N GLN A 3 6.03 -4.42 -13.71
CA GLN A 3 4.72 -3.88 -13.33
C GLN A 3 4.86 -2.38 -13.14
N GLN A 4 4.14 -1.60 -13.96
CA GLN A 4 4.11 -0.16 -13.85
C GLN A 4 3.29 0.23 -12.62
N LEU A 5 3.92 0.98 -11.71
CA LEU A 5 3.28 1.48 -10.50
C LEU A 5 2.36 2.68 -10.84
N GLU A 6 1.17 2.72 -10.25
CA GLU A 6 0.21 3.82 -10.47
C GLU A 6 0.18 4.76 -9.25
N PRO A 7 0.52 6.05 -9.40
CA PRO A 7 0.53 6.98 -8.26
C PRO A 7 -0.88 7.25 -7.72
N ILE A 8 -1.00 7.31 -6.39
CA ILE A 8 -2.25 7.62 -5.69
C ILE A 8 -2.22 9.06 -5.18
N TYR A 9 -2.96 9.93 -5.85
CA TYR A 9 -3.09 11.34 -5.46
C TYR A 9 -4.28 11.61 -4.55
N GLU A 10 -5.29 10.74 -4.59
CA GLU A 10 -6.57 10.93 -3.92
C GLU A 10 -7.04 9.66 -3.21
N ALA A 11 -7.70 9.81 -2.07
CA ALA A 11 -8.16 8.71 -1.24
C ALA A 11 -9.24 7.84 -1.92
N THR A 12 -10.02 8.42 -2.83
CA THR A 12 -11.06 7.71 -3.61
C THR A 12 -10.49 6.61 -4.52
N ARG A 13 -9.18 6.66 -4.82
CA ARG A 13 -8.48 5.63 -5.59
C ARG A 13 -8.00 4.45 -4.72
N LEU A 14 -8.12 4.54 -3.39
CA LEU A 14 -7.78 3.44 -2.50
C LEU A 14 -8.84 2.33 -2.59
N GLN A 15 -8.38 1.09 -2.73
CA GLN A 15 -9.22 -0.10 -2.89
C GLN A 15 -8.88 -1.09 -1.78
N GLY A 16 -9.90 -1.50 -1.02
CA GLY A 16 -9.72 -2.47 0.06
C GLY A 16 -9.03 -3.75 -0.44
N GLY A 17 -7.99 -4.20 0.27
CA GLY A 17 -7.24 -5.41 -0.07
C GLY A 17 -6.24 -5.28 -1.22
N ALA A 18 -6.19 -4.14 -1.92
CA ALA A 18 -5.15 -3.86 -2.91
C ALA A 18 -3.80 -3.61 -2.23
N VAL A 19 -2.73 -3.86 -2.98
CA VAL A 19 -1.35 -3.67 -2.53
C VAL A 19 -0.77 -2.38 -3.08
N TYR A 20 -0.07 -1.68 -2.22
CA TYR A 20 0.56 -0.41 -2.49
C TYR A 20 2.03 -0.43 -2.11
N GLN A 21 2.89 0.18 -2.93
CA GLN A 21 4.25 0.50 -2.56
C GLN A 21 4.28 1.86 -1.87
N ILE A 22 4.86 1.89 -0.67
CA ILE A 22 5.00 3.11 0.15
C ILE A 22 6.42 3.11 0.72
N ASP A 23 7.21 4.13 0.37
CA ASP A 23 8.62 4.26 0.74
C ASP A 23 9.45 2.98 0.44
N GLY A 24 9.17 2.31 -0.68
CA GLY A 24 9.88 1.09 -1.12
C GLY A 24 9.42 -0.22 -0.46
N PHE A 25 8.39 -0.19 0.39
CA PHE A 25 7.81 -1.39 1.02
C PHE A 25 6.38 -1.64 0.55
N LEU A 26 5.95 -2.89 0.57
CA LEU A 26 4.61 -3.30 0.16
C LEU A 26 3.63 -3.32 1.33
N TYR A 27 2.49 -2.68 1.15
CA TYR A 27 1.44 -2.58 2.13
C TYR A 27 0.09 -2.94 1.53
N LYS A 28 -0.72 -3.68 2.26
CA LYS A 28 -2.14 -3.88 1.96
C LYS A 28 -2.95 -2.75 2.58
N TYR A 29 -3.80 -2.10 1.80
CA TYR A 29 -4.78 -1.17 2.34
C TYR A 29 -5.93 -1.92 3.02
N LEU A 30 -6.27 -1.52 4.25
CA LEU A 30 -7.38 -2.10 5.00
C LEU A 30 -8.65 -1.28 4.84
N TYR A 31 -8.65 -0.04 5.36
CA TYR A 31 -9.82 0.82 5.42
C TYR A 31 -9.44 2.27 5.74
N SER A 32 -10.38 3.19 5.47
CA SER A 32 -10.34 4.55 6.01
C SER A 32 -10.85 4.48 7.44
N ASP A 33 -10.14 5.10 8.37
CA ASP A 33 -10.54 5.15 9.78
C ASP A 33 -11.91 5.83 9.90
N PRO A 34 -12.95 5.10 10.37
CA PRO A 34 -14.31 5.64 10.45
C PRO A 34 -14.47 6.71 11.54
N TYR A 35 -13.51 6.81 12.47
CA TYR A 35 -13.54 7.79 13.56
C TYR A 35 -12.59 8.97 13.32
N ALA A 36 -11.89 9.00 12.18
CA ALA A 36 -11.08 10.14 11.80
C ALA A 36 -11.96 11.36 11.50
N ARG A 37 -11.47 12.55 11.87
CA ARG A 37 -12.15 13.79 11.50
C ARG A 37 -12.16 13.96 9.98
N ILE A 38 -13.22 14.53 9.43
CA ILE A 38 -13.39 14.74 7.98
C ILE A 38 -12.25 15.57 7.38
N ASP A 39 -11.75 16.57 8.13
CA ASP A 39 -10.62 17.43 7.76
C ASP A 39 -9.25 16.75 7.92
N HIS A 40 -9.18 15.66 8.69
CA HIS A 40 -7.97 14.90 8.97
C HIS A 40 -8.17 13.41 8.73
N PRO A 41 -8.50 12.98 7.50
CA PRO A 41 -8.77 11.59 7.20
C PRO A 41 -7.51 10.74 7.43
N ARG A 42 -7.73 9.50 7.89
CA ARG A 42 -6.67 8.53 8.19
C ARG A 42 -6.93 7.24 7.45
N PHE A 43 -5.89 6.67 6.85
CA PHE A 43 -5.96 5.49 5.99
C PHE A 43 -5.03 4.43 6.54
N LYS A 44 -5.58 3.26 6.86
CA LYS A 44 -4.86 2.18 7.53
C LYS A 44 -4.27 1.19 6.53
N PHE A 45 -2.98 0.89 6.70
CA PHE A 45 -2.21 -0.02 5.89
C PHE A 45 -1.47 -1.03 6.76
N VAL A 46 -1.32 -2.26 6.28
CA VAL A 46 -0.56 -3.32 6.96
C VAL A 46 0.52 -3.87 6.05
N PRO A 47 1.74 -4.13 6.56
CA PRO A 47 2.80 -4.67 5.72
C PRO A 47 2.45 -6.09 5.28
N LEU A 48 2.84 -6.47 4.06
CA LEU A 48 2.71 -7.85 3.61
C LEU A 48 3.64 -8.78 4.41
N SER A 49 3.21 -10.03 4.59
CA SER A 49 4.02 -11.06 5.24
C SER A 49 5.30 -11.34 4.45
N GLY A 50 6.36 -11.75 5.15
CA GLY A 50 7.69 -11.95 4.55
C GLY A 50 8.59 -10.71 4.52
N GLN A 51 8.06 -9.49 4.71
CA GLN A 51 8.90 -8.30 4.82
C GLN A 51 9.52 -8.14 6.21
N ARG A 52 10.70 -7.50 6.27
CA ARG A 52 11.36 -7.09 7.52
C ARG A 52 10.51 -6.06 8.30
N ARG A 53 9.78 -5.21 7.57
CA ARG A 53 8.88 -4.20 8.16
C ARG A 53 7.60 -4.89 8.65
N LYS A 54 7.32 -4.77 9.95
CA LYS A 54 6.15 -5.39 10.61
C LYS A 54 5.13 -4.40 11.14
N ALA A 55 5.50 -3.12 11.25
CA ALA A 55 4.62 -2.07 11.75
C ALA A 55 3.54 -1.72 10.73
N GLU A 56 2.31 -1.59 11.23
CA GLU A 56 1.21 -0.96 10.50
C GLU A 56 1.56 0.50 10.17
N LEU A 57 0.92 1.04 9.13
CA LEU A 57 1.13 2.40 8.68
C LEU A 57 -0.22 3.12 8.59
N ILE A 58 -0.26 4.36 9.08
CA ILE A 58 -1.41 5.23 8.95
C ILE A 58 -0.99 6.43 8.11
N LEU A 59 -1.64 6.62 6.97
CA LEU A 59 -1.44 7.78 6.11
C LEU A 59 -2.60 8.77 6.24
N ASN A 60 -2.36 10.01 5.83
CA ASN A 60 -3.37 11.05 5.70
C ASN A 60 -3.41 11.56 4.25
N LYS A 61 -4.27 12.55 3.97
CA LYS A 61 -4.42 13.12 2.62
C LYS A 61 -3.10 13.62 2.02
N ASN A 62 -2.21 14.19 2.82
CA ASN A 62 -0.95 14.75 2.33
C ASN A 62 0.11 13.66 2.10
N THR A 63 0.15 12.65 2.98
CA THR A 63 1.14 11.57 2.88
C THR A 63 0.76 10.48 1.89
N LEU A 64 -0.50 10.44 1.41
CA LEU A 64 -0.93 9.55 0.33
C LEU A 64 -0.13 9.75 -0.97
N ARG A 65 0.44 10.93 -1.22
CA ARG A 65 1.26 11.21 -2.41
C ARG A 65 2.48 10.29 -2.57
N LYS A 66 2.88 9.59 -1.50
CA LYS A 66 3.97 8.61 -1.49
C LYS A 66 3.51 7.19 -1.81
N CYS A 67 2.21 7.00 -2.04
CA CYS A 67 1.56 5.72 -2.24
C CYS A 67 1.41 5.44 -3.72
N TYR A 68 1.83 4.25 -4.15
CA TYR A 68 1.68 3.78 -5.52
C TYR A 68 0.95 2.43 -5.52
N LEU A 69 -0.14 2.31 -6.26
CA LEU A 69 -0.82 1.05 -6.48
C LEU A 69 0.09 0.11 -7.28
N VAL A 70 0.11 -1.16 -6.88
CA VAL A 70 0.75 -2.26 -7.62
C VAL A 70 -0.36 -2.99 -8.38
N PRO A 71 -0.55 -2.74 -9.70
CA PRO A 71 -1.67 -3.30 -10.44
C PRO A 71 -1.64 -4.83 -10.47
N GLY A 72 -2.81 -5.46 -10.38
CA GLY A 72 -2.95 -6.91 -10.40
C GLY A 72 -2.53 -7.63 -9.11
N TYR A 73 -1.97 -6.93 -8.12
CA TYR A 73 -1.69 -7.50 -6.80
C TYR A 73 -2.83 -7.21 -5.82
N ARG A 74 -3.56 -8.26 -5.47
CA ARG A 74 -4.48 -8.27 -4.32
C ARG A 74 -3.93 -9.19 -3.26
N ALA A 75 -3.78 -8.67 -2.05
CA ALA A 75 -3.30 -9.47 -0.95
C ALA A 75 -4.47 -10.31 -0.38
N SER A 76 -4.50 -11.60 -0.73
CA SER A 76 -5.24 -12.63 0.00
C SER A 76 -4.76 -12.70 1.46
N GLN A 77 -5.55 -13.30 2.35
CA GLN A 77 -5.15 -13.52 3.76
C GLN A 77 -3.79 -14.25 3.91
N VAL A 78 -3.30 -14.92 2.86
CA VAL A 78 -2.04 -15.70 2.83
C VAL A 78 -1.10 -15.18 1.74
N SER A 79 -1.17 -13.90 1.35
CA SER A 79 -0.25 -13.36 0.35
C SER A 79 1.13 -13.15 0.93
N THR A 80 1.95 -14.19 0.84
CA THR A 80 3.40 -14.10 0.95
C THR A 80 3.92 -13.29 -0.23
N VAL A 81 4.83 -12.35 0.05
CA VAL A 81 5.59 -11.66 -0.99
C VAL A 81 6.42 -12.74 -1.71
N SER A 82 5.92 -13.23 -2.85
CA SER A 82 6.68 -14.11 -3.73
C SER A 82 7.93 -13.36 -4.19
N GLU A 83 9.08 -14.03 -4.18
CA GLU A 83 10.41 -13.50 -4.52
C GLU A 83 10.43 -12.72 -5.86
N LYS A 84 9.48 -12.97 -6.76
CA LYS A 84 9.29 -12.22 -8.01
C LYS A 84 8.95 -10.73 -7.83
N ALA A 85 8.40 -10.34 -6.68
CA ALA A 85 8.09 -8.93 -6.38
C ALA A 85 9.30 -8.15 -5.82
N VAL A 86 10.37 -8.85 -5.42
CA VAL A 86 11.54 -8.24 -4.75
C VAL A 86 12.61 -7.78 -5.75
N GLN A 87 12.53 -8.19 -7.02
CA GLN A 87 13.45 -7.72 -8.06
C GLN A 87 13.05 -6.34 -8.60
N MET A 88 13.04 -5.33 -7.72
CA MET A 88 13.17 -3.94 -8.14
C MET A 88 14.65 -3.71 -8.48
N SER A 89 14.96 -3.72 -9.78
CA SER A 89 16.30 -3.45 -10.30
C SER A 89 16.81 -2.09 -9.78
N LEU A 90 17.91 -2.12 -9.04
CA LEU A 90 18.82 -1.00 -8.85
C LEU A 90 19.81 -1.00 -10.00
N PHE A 91 19.40 -0.59 -11.20
CA PHE A 91 20.29 -0.24 -12.30
C PHE A 91 19.64 0.84 -13.16
#